data_AF-A0A2G2DB80-F1
#
_entry.id   AF-A0A2G2DB80-F1
#
_cell.length_a   1.000
_cell.length_b   1.000
_cell.length_c   1.000
_cell.angle_alpha   90.00
_cell.angle_beta   90.00
_cell.angle_gamma   90.00
#
_symmetry.space_group_name_H-M   'P 1'
#
loop_
_entity.id
_entity.type
_entity.pdbx_description
1 polymer ?
#
loop_
_entity_poly.entity_id
_entity_poly.type
_entity_poly.pdbx_seq_one_letter_code
_entity_poly.pdbx_strand_id
1 'polypeptide(L)'
;MNWDMCDGTYILMLRLIRMQHLTDSIKKSITNKNWYSAIATALTIPDICSKISDGTKTTGKKYAQWFDDYVGKNYRTNYSEGQLAMVRKHSTEEDYQNLLKGTKLSGNDCYALRCAFLHEGTGTISTQKAREILDEIKFLEPSFGLNLHGSIQNNKLILHIDEFSYHIIDGVDKWLIQLNTEQTERLKSFLKVNDVFDFVKETK
;
A
#
# COMPACT_ATOMS: atom_id res chain seq x y z
N MET A 1 31.87 -22.87 3.46
CA MET A 1 31.73 -21.44 3.79
C MET A 1 30.40 -21.32 4.53
N ASN A 2 30.44 -21.44 5.85
CA ASN A 2 29.23 -21.34 6.69
C ASN A 2 28.82 -19.88 6.74
N TRP A 3 27.70 -19.56 6.09
CA TRP A 3 26.99 -18.33 6.35
C TRP A 3 26.07 -18.60 7.53
N ASP A 4 26.59 -18.48 8.75
CA ASP A 4 25.78 -18.40 9.95
C ASP A 4 25.04 -17.05 9.92
N MET A 5 23.97 -16.99 9.11
CA MET A 5 22.98 -15.94 9.20
C MET A 5 22.28 -16.12 10.55
N CYS A 6 22.39 -15.15 11.46
CA CYS A 6 21.62 -15.13 12.71
C CYS A 6 20.15 -15.46 12.40
N ASP A 7 19.54 -16.35 13.18
CA ASP A 7 18.18 -16.88 12.94
C ASP A 7 17.14 -15.81 12.57
N GLY A 8 17.26 -14.59 13.12
CA GLY A 8 16.40 -13.45 12.78
C GLY A 8 16.51 -12.96 11.33
N THR A 9 17.72 -12.92 10.75
CA THR A 9 17.94 -12.49 9.36
C THR A 9 17.38 -13.52 8.38
N TYR A 10 17.55 -14.81 8.68
CA TYR A 10 16.99 -15.89 7.86
C TYR A 10 15.45 -15.90 7.90
N ILE A 11 14.85 -15.72 9.09
CA ILE A 11 13.39 -15.61 9.22
C ILE A 11 12.85 -14.41 8.44
N LEU A 12 13.50 -13.25 8.52
CA LEU A 12 13.11 -12.08 7.74
C LEU A 12 13.22 -12.32 6.23
N MET A 13 14.30 -12.98 5.78
CA MET A 13 14.48 -13.35 4.37
C MET A 13 13.36 -14.28 3.89
N LEU A 14 12.99 -15.29 4.68
CA LEU A 14 11.88 -16.19 4.35
C LEU A 14 10.54 -15.46 4.27
N ARG A 15 10.29 -14.49 5.15
CA ARG A 15 9.09 -13.65 5.11
C ARG A 15 9.03 -12.82 3.83
N LEU A 16 10.15 -12.18 3.45
CA LEU A 16 10.26 -11.40 2.23
C LEU A 16 9.97 -12.25 0.99
N ILE A 17 10.59 -13.43 0.88
CA ILE A 17 10.37 -14.37 -0.24
C ILE A 17 8.88 -14.73 -0.40
N ARG A 18 8.13 -14.85 0.69
CA ARG A 18 6.71 -15.27 0.64
C ARG A 18 5.79 -14.23 0.01
N MET A 19 5.99 -12.94 0.33
CA MET A 19 5.21 -11.86 -0.29
C MET A 19 5.81 -11.36 -1.61
N GLN A 20 7.04 -11.77 -1.92
CA GLN A 20 7.76 -11.35 -3.10
C GLN A 20 6.97 -11.59 -4.39
N HIS A 21 6.22 -12.69 -4.50
CA HIS A 21 5.43 -12.96 -5.71
C HIS A 21 4.38 -11.87 -5.99
N LEU A 22 3.74 -11.34 -4.95
CA LEU A 22 2.76 -10.26 -5.10
C LEU A 22 3.43 -8.91 -5.36
N THR A 23 4.46 -8.56 -4.58
CA THR A 23 5.16 -7.28 -4.75
C THR A 23 5.94 -7.22 -6.07
N ASP A 24 6.52 -8.33 -6.52
CA ASP A 24 7.17 -8.43 -7.83
C ASP A 24 6.15 -8.46 -8.97
N SER A 25 4.95 -9.01 -8.77
CA SER A 25 3.85 -8.88 -9.75
C SER A 25 3.49 -7.41 -9.98
N ILE A 26 3.40 -6.62 -8.90
CA ILE A 26 3.18 -5.17 -8.98
C ILE A 26 4.35 -4.49 -9.74
N LYS A 27 5.60 -4.75 -9.35
CA LYS A 27 6.79 -4.17 -10.01
C LYS A 27 6.87 -4.53 -11.51
N LYS A 28 6.58 -5.78 -11.87
CA LYS A 28 6.54 -6.23 -13.27
C LYS A 28 5.40 -5.56 -14.03
N SER A 29 4.24 -5.39 -13.39
CA SER A 29 3.11 -4.67 -13.98
C SER A 29 3.49 -3.21 -14.27
N ILE A 30 4.17 -2.53 -13.34
CA ILE A 30 4.69 -1.17 -13.54
C ILE A 30 5.69 -1.13 -14.70
N THR A 31 6.67 -2.03 -14.69
CA THR A 31 7.73 -2.10 -15.73
C THR A 31 7.13 -2.31 -17.13
N ASN A 32 6.10 -3.13 -17.22
CA ASN A 32 5.40 -3.42 -18.47
C ASN A 32 4.25 -2.45 -18.78
N LYS A 33 4.10 -1.36 -18.01
CA LYS A 33 3.00 -0.39 -18.14
C LYS A 33 1.60 -0.99 -18.06
N ASN A 34 1.47 -2.13 -17.39
CA ASN A 34 0.19 -2.74 -17.08
C ASN A 34 -0.40 -2.10 -15.81
N TRP A 35 -0.85 -0.86 -15.97
CA TRP A 35 -1.26 0.02 -14.88
C TRP A 35 -2.46 -0.49 -14.09
N TYR A 36 -3.46 -1.04 -14.78
CA TYR A 36 -4.63 -1.60 -14.13
C TYR A 36 -4.30 -2.84 -13.30
N SER A 37 -3.42 -3.72 -13.77
CA SER A 37 -2.96 -4.86 -12.96
C SER A 37 -2.11 -4.41 -11.77
N ALA A 38 -1.29 -3.36 -11.94
CA ALA A 38 -0.51 -2.79 -10.83
C ALA A 38 -1.44 -2.27 -9.72
N ILE A 39 -2.40 -1.41 -10.05
CA ILE A 39 -3.37 -0.86 -9.09
C ILE A 39 -4.22 -1.97 -8.48
N ALA A 40 -4.81 -2.84 -9.30
CA ALA A 40 -5.69 -3.90 -8.82
C ALA A 40 -4.97 -4.78 -7.79
N THR A 41 -3.74 -5.19 -8.11
CA THR A 41 -2.93 -6.00 -7.19
C THR A 41 -2.58 -5.20 -5.94
N ALA A 42 -2.10 -3.95 -6.07
CA ALA A 42 -1.74 -3.10 -4.96
C ALA A 42 -2.91 -2.87 -3.98
N LEU A 43 -4.12 -2.61 -4.49
CA LEU A 43 -5.32 -2.42 -3.68
C LEU A 43 -5.78 -3.70 -2.96
N THR A 44 -5.36 -4.89 -3.37
CA THR A 44 -5.68 -6.13 -2.64
C THR A 44 -4.72 -6.45 -1.49
N ILE A 45 -3.53 -5.84 -1.48
CA ILE A 45 -2.48 -6.14 -0.50
C ILE A 45 -2.94 -5.91 0.95
N PRO A 46 -3.58 -4.78 1.32
CA PRO A 46 -3.98 -4.56 2.71
C PRO A 46 -5.01 -5.59 3.21
N ASP A 47 -5.90 -6.08 2.32
CA ASP A 47 -6.82 -7.18 2.65
C ASP A 47 -6.08 -8.48 2.98
N ILE A 48 -5.04 -8.82 2.19
CA ILE A 48 -4.22 -10.01 2.40
C ILE A 48 -3.43 -9.89 3.71
N CYS A 49 -2.71 -8.77 3.89
CA CYS A 49 -1.87 -8.56 5.06
C CYS A 49 -2.69 -8.49 6.36
N SER A 50 -3.84 -7.80 6.36
CA SER A 50 -4.71 -7.73 7.54
C SER A 50 -5.31 -9.11 7.92
N LYS A 51 -5.68 -9.94 6.94
CA LYS A 51 -6.12 -11.32 7.19
C LYS A 51 -5.00 -12.15 7.84
N ILE A 52 -3.75 -12.00 7.39
CA ILE A 52 -2.60 -12.72 7.96
C ILE A 52 -2.33 -12.25 9.40
N SER A 53 -2.32 -10.92 9.62
CA SER A 53 -2.12 -10.32 10.94
C SER A 53 -3.13 -10.82 11.98
N ASP A 54 -4.41 -10.82 11.63
CA ASP A 54 -5.49 -11.11 12.57
C ASP A 54 -5.95 -12.57 12.57
N GLY A 55 -5.62 -13.34 11.52
CA GLY A 55 -6.02 -14.76 11.38
C GLY A 55 -7.50 -14.97 11.07
N THR A 56 -8.25 -13.88 10.84
CA THR A 56 -9.70 -13.90 10.57
C THR A 56 -10.00 -13.19 9.27
N LYS A 57 -11.24 -13.31 8.76
CA LYS A 57 -11.65 -12.61 7.54
C LYS A 57 -11.39 -11.10 7.67
N THR A 58 -10.76 -10.52 6.64
CA THR A 58 -10.58 -9.07 6.53
C THR A 58 -11.94 -8.36 6.53
N THR A 59 -11.94 -7.15 7.07
CA THR A 59 -13.08 -6.21 7.02
C THR A 59 -12.54 -4.85 6.59
N GLY A 60 -13.40 -3.95 6.12
CA GLY A 60 -12.97 -2.60 5.74
C GLY A 60 -12.23 -1.86 6.86
N LYS A 61 -12.62 -2.08 8.12
CA LYS A 61 -11.89 -1.53 9.28
C LYS A 61 -10.46 -2.07 9.38
N LYS A 62 -10.26 -3.37 9.15
CA LYS A 62 -8.94 -4.01 9.22
C LYS A 62 -8.04 -3.61 8.06
N TYR A 63 -8.62 -3.49 6.87
CA TYR A 63 -7.95 -2.90 5.71
C TYR A 63 -7.47 -1.49 6.03
N ALA A 64 -8.39 -0.63 6.51
CA ALA A 64 -8.11 0.76 6.78
C ALA A 64 -7.00 0.91 7.82
N GLN A 65 -7.08 0.14 8.91
CA GLN A 65 -6.04 0.12 9.95
C GLN A 65 -4.67 -0.26 9.39
N TRP A 66 -4.59 -1.35 8.61
CA TRP A 66 -3.32 -1.75 8.00
C TRP A 66 -2.76 -0.65 7.10
N PHE A 67 -3.61 -0.02 6.28
CA PHE A 67 -3.17 1.08 5.42
C PHE A 67 -2.63 2.25 6.24
N ASP A 68 -3.37 2.70 7.26
CA ASP A 68 -2.96 3.82 8.11
C ASP A 68 -1.64 3.56 8.84
N ASP A 69 -1.42 2.32 9.30
CA ASP A 69 -0.22 1.91 10.03
C ASP A 69 1.02 1.87 9.14
N TYR A 70 0.91 1.28 7.94
CA TYR A 70 2.10 0.96 7.12
C TYR A 70 2.33 1.91 5.95
N VAL A 71 1.28 2.60 5.49
CA VAL A 71 1.27 3.39 4.25
C VAL A 71 0.82 4.83 4.48
N GLY A 72 -0.11 5.07 5.42
CA GLY A 72 -0.77 6.36 5.65
C GLY A 72 0.19 7.51 5.92
N LYS A 73 1.42 7.23 6.41
CA LYS A 73 2.47 8.24 6.58
C LYS A 73 2.78 9.05 5.31
N ASN A 74 2.64 8.44 4.13
CA ASN A 74 2.92 9.10 2.86
C ASN A 74 1.83 10.11 2.47
N TYR A 75 0.69 10.13 3.20
CA TYR A 75 -0.48 10.95 2.89
C TYR A 75 -0.93 11.83 4.08
N ARG A 76 -0.08 11.98 5.10
CA ARG A 76 -0.39 12.64 6.39
C ARG A 76 -0.61 14.16 6.36
N THR A 77 -0.54 14.81 5.21
CA THR A 77 -0.71 16.27 5.12
C THR A 77 -1.49 16.65 3.88
N ASN A 78 -2.50 17.51 4.03
CA ASN A 78 -3.32 18.07 2.95
C ASN A 78 -2.59 19.11 2.07
N TYR A 79 -1.34 19.42 2.41
CA TYR A 79 -0.54 20.43 1.72
C TYR A 79 0.47 19.79 0.77
N SER A 80 0.71 20.42 -0.37
CA SER A 80 1.80 20.04 -1.29
C SER A 80 3.17 20.33 -0.67
N GLU A 81 4.22 19.69 -1.19
CA GLU A 81 5.60 19.98 -0.75
C GLU A 81 5.95 21.47 -0.89
N GLY A 82 5.50 22.13 -1.96
CA GLY A 82 5.72 23.57 -2.15
C GLY A 82 5.06 24.41 -1.05
N GLN A 83 3.84 24.06 -0.63
CA GLN A 83 3.16 24.73 0.48
C GLN A 83 3.88 24.48 1.81
N LEU A 84 4.31 23.24 2.07
CA LEU A 84 5.07 22.88 3.27
C LEU A 84 6.43 23.61 3.32
N ALA A 85 7.12 23.74 2.18
CA ALA A 85 8.38 24.45 2.08
C ALA A 85 8.24 25.96 2.36
N MET A 86 7.17 26.59 1.84
CA MET A 86 6.86 28.00 2.11
C MET A 86 6.54 28.23 3.59
N VAL A 87 5.70 27.38 4.17
CA VAL A 87 5.33 27.44 5.60
C VAL A 87 6.55 27.24 6.48
N ARG A 88 7.36 26.21 6.22
CA ARG A 88 8.57 25.91 7.01
C ARG A 88 9.56 27.07 7.02
N LYS A 89 9.56 27.91 5.98
CA LYS A 89 10.43 29.09 5.88
C LYS A 89 9.88 30.32 6.61
N HIS A 90 8.57 30.39 6.85
CA HIS A 90 7.89 31.63 7.29
C HIS A 90 6.97 31.47 8.51
N SER A 91 6.87 30.29 9.13
CA SER A 91 5.94 30.00 10.23
C SER A 91 6.67 29.44 11.45
N THR A 92 5.99 29.42 12.60
CA THR A 92 6.53 28.75 13.80
C THR A 92 6.51 27.23 13.62
N GLU A 93 7.30 26.52 14.43
CA GLU A 93 7.27 25.04 14.47
C GLU A 93 5.87 24.53 14.84
N GLU A 94 5.16 25.21 15.73
CA GLU A 94 3.79 24.87 16.09
C GLU A 94 2.82 24.98 14.90
N ASP A 95 2.92 26.05 14.10
CA ASP A 95 2.12 26.23 12.88
C ASP A 95 2.43 25.13 11.85
N TYR A 96 3.71 24.80 11.67
CA TYR A 96 4.12 23.72 10.78
C TYR A 96 3.54 22.37 11.23
N GLN A 97 3.63 22.04 12.52
CA GLN A 97 3.05 20.81 13.07
C GLN A 97 1.53 20.80 12.99
N ASN A 98 0.87 21.96 13.15
CA ASN A 98 -0.58 22.09 12.97
C ASN A 98 -1.01 21.89 11.51
N LEU A 99 -0.20 22.26 10.52
CA LEU A 99 -0.47 22.03 9.08
C LEU A 99 -0.26 20.57 8.67
N LEU A 100 0.51 19.81 9.44
CA LEU A 100 0.56 18.34 9.32
C LEU A 100 -0.68 17.67 9.93
N LYS A 101 -1.62 18.40 10.54
CA LYS A 101 -2.91 17.84 11.01
C LYS A 101 -3.90 17.73 9.86
N GLY A 102 -3.86 16.61 9.14
CA GLY A 102 -4.90 16.24 8.18
C GLY A 102 -4.40 15.23 7.16
N THR A 103 -5.16 14.18 6.87
CA THR A 103 -4.76 13.15 5.89
C THR A 103 -5.41 13.39 4.53
N LYS A 104 -4.61 13.33 3.46
CA LYS A 104 -5.09 13.35 2.06
C LYS A 104 -5.80 12.06 1.68
N LEU A 105 -5.35 10.95 2.28
CA LEU A 105 -5.82 9.61 1.99
C LEU A 105 -5.75 8.79 3.26
N SER A 106 -6.89 8.63 3.94
CA SER A 106 -7.00 7.71 5.06
C SER A 106 -7.14 6.26 4.57
N GLY A 107 -6.95 5.31 5.48
CA GLY A 107 -7.24 3.91 5.24
C GLY A 107 -8.70 3.65 4.86
N ASN A 108 -9.65 4.44 5.38
CA ASN A 108 -11.06 4.34 5.00
C ASN A 108 -11.28 4.81 3.55
N ASP A 109 -10.62 5.89 3.14
CA ASP A 109 -10.67 6.40 1.77
C ASP A 109 -10.05 5.37 0.80
N CYS A 110 -8.91 4.80 1.17
CA CYS A 110 -8.25 3.75 0.39
C CYS A 110 -9.09 2.46 0.31
N TYR A 111 -9.78 2.08 1.38
CA TYR A 111 -10.68 0.92 1.36
C TYR A 111 -11.87 1.16 0.42
N ALA A 112 -12.44 2.36 0.47
CA ALA A 112 -13.56 2.71 -0.38
C ALA A 112 -13.13 2.86 -1.85
N LEU A 113 -11.91 3.37 -2.12
CA LEU A 113 -11.27 3.30 -3.43
C LEU A 113 -11.12 1.87 -3.94
N ARG A 114 -10.64 0.95 -3.09
CA ARG A 114 -10.54 -0.49 -3.40
C ARG A 114 -11.90 -1.09 -3.76
N CYS A 115 -12.97 -0.72 -3.04
CA CYS A 115 -14.32 -1.18 -3.35
C CYS A 115 -14.79 -0.67 -4.72
N ALA A 116 -14.68 0.63 -4.96
CA ALA A 116 -15.08 1.26 -6.22
C ALA A 116 -14.32 0.65 -7.42
N PHE A 117 -12.99 0.56 -7.30
CA PHE A 117 -12.14 0.10 -8.40
C PHE A 117 -12.33 -1.38 -8.72
N LEU A 118 -12.35 -2.25 -7.70
CA LEU A 118 -12.39 -3.70 -7.92
C LEU A 118 -13.79 -4.28 -8.15
N HIS A 119 -14.84 -3.66 -7.61
CA HIS A 119 -16.19 -4.23 -7.67
C HIS A 119 -17.14 -3.45 -8.58
N GLU A 120 -16.90 -2.14 -8.78
CA GLU A 120 -17.77 -1.30 -9.61
C GLU A 120 -17.08 -0.88 -10.91
N GLY A 121 -15.76 -1.05 -11.02
CA GLY A 121 -14.97 -0.57 -12.15
C GLY A 121 -14.93 0.96 -12.25
N THR A 122 -15.28 1.67 -11.16
CA THR A 122 -15.31 3.13 -11.10
C THR A 122 -14.26 3.66 -10.14
N GLY A 123 -13.78 4.89 -10.34
CA GLY A 123 -12.93 5.60 -9.38
C GLY A 123 -13.73 6.34 -8.30
N THR A 124 -15.06 6.16 -8.26
CA THR A 124 -15.96 6.96 -7.44
C THR A 124 -16.15 6.33 -6.07
N ILE A 125 -15.66 7.01 -5.04
CA ILE A 125 -15.66 6.51 -3.66
C ILE A 125 -17.02 6.79 -3.01
N SER A 126 -18.05 6.06 -3.40
CA SER A 126 -19.41 6.25 -2.85
C SER A 126 -19.66 5.38 -1.61
N THR A 127 -19.04 5.71 -0.48
CA THR A 127 -19.54 5.30 0.85
C THR A 127 -19.43 6.44 1.86
N GLN A 128 -20.51 7.23 1.93
CA GLN A 128 -21.07 8.10 3.00
C GLN A 128 -20.21 8.91 3.99
N LYS A 129 -18.89 8.72 4.14
CA LYS A 129 -18.02 9.56 4.99
C LYS A 129 -16.80 10.17 4.28
N ALA A 130 -16.33 9.55 3.19
CA ALA A 130 -15.22 10.08 2.38
C ALA A 130 -15.58 11.37 1.59
N ARG A 131 -16.88 11.69 1.50
CA ARG A 131 -17.40 12.88 0.80
C ARG A 131 -16.99 14.22 1.43
N GLU A 132 -16.47 14.25 2.65
CA GLU A 132 -16.22 15.55 3.32
C GLU A 132 -14.93 16.25 2.86
N ILE A 133 -14.01 15.59 2.14
CA ILE A 133 -12.69 16.19 1.80
C ILE A 133 -12.31 16.06 0.31
N LEU A 134 -12.76 15.05 -0.44
CA LEU A 134 -12.38 14.86 -1.86
C LEU A 134 -13.56 14.33 -2.69
N ASP A 135 -13.76 14.90 -3.88
CA ASP A 135 -14.81 14.47 -4.81
C ASP A 135 -14.43 13.19 -5.57
N GLU A 136 -13.13 12.99 -5.84
CA GLU A 136 -12.63 11.89 -6.67
C GLU A 136 -11.12 11.63 -6.46
N ILE A 137 -10.68 10.37 -6.58
CA ILE A 137 -9.26 10.02 -6.71
C ILE A 137 -8.95 9.76 -8.19
N LYS A 138 -7.88 10.40 -8.70
CA LYS A 138 -7.42 10.21 -10.09
C LYS A 138 -6.06 9.54 -10.11
N PHE A 139 -6.00 8.40 -10.79
CA PHE A 139 -4.76 7.74 -11.11
C PHE A 139 -4.14 8.31 -12.39
N LEU A 140 -2.85 8.61 -12.35
CA LEU A 140 -2.06 9.03 -13.51
C LEU A 140 -0.89 8.07 -13.73
N GLU A 141 -0.57 7.83 -14.99
CA GLU A 141 0.67 7.18 -15.37
C GLU A 141 1.87 8.08 -15.01
N PRO A 142 3.05 7.48 -14.75
CA PRO A 142 4.25 8.26 -14.46
C PRO A 142 4.58 9.16 -15.65
N SER A 143 4.64 10.48 -15.43
CA SER A 143 5.07 11.45 -16.45
C SER A 143 6.50 11.90 -16.23
N PHE A 144 7.33 11.78 -17.27
CA PHE A 144 8.70 12.28 -17.24
C PHE A 144 8.69 13.81 -17.09
N GLY A 145 9.02 14.30 -15.89
CA GLY A 145 9.26 15.72 -15.60
C GLY A 145 8.19 16.45 -14.80
N LEU A 146 7.06 15.82 -14.47
CA LEU A 146 6.03 16.39 -13.59
C LEU A 146 5.60 15.34 -12.56
N ASN A 147 5.98 15.53 -11.30
CA ASN A 147 5.44 14.74 -10.19
C ASN A 147 4.24 15.48 -9.58
N LEU A 148 3.04 14.94 -9.77
CA LEU A 148 1.80 15.43 -9.17
C LEU A 148 1.26 14.49 -8.08
N HIS A 149 1.99 13.44 -7.72
CA HIS A 149 1.57 12.47 -6.72
C HIS A 149 1.27 13.15 -5.38
N GLY A 150 0.11 12.84 -4.80
CA GLY A 150 -0.34 13.43 -3.55
C GLY A 150 -0.75 14.89 -3.67
N SER A 151 -0.84 15.47 -4.87
CA SER A 151 -1.42 16.81 -5.05
C SER A 151 -2.95 16.77 -5.09
N ILE A 152 -3.59 17.86 -4.71
CA ILE A 152 -5.04 18.04 -4.83
C ILE A 152 -5.30 19.11 -5.88
N GLN A 153 -6.10 18.79 -6.90
CA GLN A 153 -6.52 19.71 -7.96
C GLN A 153 -8.02 19.59 -8.19
N ASN A 154 -8.75 20.70 -8.19
CA ASN A 154 -10.22 20.72 -8.35
C ASN A 154 -10.93 19.70 -7.45
N ASN A 155 -10.52 19.65 -6.18
CA ASN A 155 -11.02 18.71 -5.16
C ASN A 155 -10.78 17.22 -5.48
N LYS A 156 -9.80 16.92 -6.34
CA LYS A 156 -9.40 15.55 -6.70
C LYS A 156 -7.98 15.28 -6.22
N LEU A 157 -7.80 14.15 -5.54
CA LEU A 157 -6.47 13.68 -5.17
C LEU A 157 -5.82 12.97 -6.37
N ILE A 158 -4.65 13.44 -6.76
CA ILE A 158 -3.87 12.84 -7.84
C ILE A 158 -2.89 11.83 -7.25
N LEU A 159 -2.94 10.59 -7.75
CA LEU A 159 -2.02 9.53 -7.39
C LEU A 159 -1.33 9.00 -8.64
N HIS A 160 -0.01 9.19 -8.72
CA HIS A 160 0.78 8.43 -9.67
C HIS A 160 0.75 6.94 -9.32
N ILE A 161 0.52 6.10 -10.32
CA ILE A 161 0.26 4.67 -10.16
C ILE A 161 1.47 3.92 -9.61
N ASP A 162 2.65 4.23 -10.14
CA ASP A 162 3.91 3.67 -9.68
C ASP A 162 4.21 4.07 -8.24
N GLU A 163 4.12 5.35 -7.90
CA GLU A 163 4.40 5.86 -6.55
C GLU A 163 3.42 5.29 -5.53
N PHE A 164 2.11 5.28 -5.83
CA PHE A 164 1.12 4.63 -4.96
C PHE A 164 1.44 3.15 -4.75
N SER A 165 1.78 2.44 -5.83
CA SER A 165 2.14 1.02 -5.77
C SER A 165 3.41 0.77 -4.97
N TYR A 166 4.43 1.61 -5.10
CA TYR A 166 5.66 1.52 -4.32
C TYR A 166 5.42 1.84 -2.84
N HIS A 167 4.54 2.79 -2.52
CA HIS A 167 4.11 3.04 -1.15
C HIS A 167 3.44 1.81 -0.51
N ILE A 168 2.65 1.05 -1.27
CA ILE A 168 2.07 -0.21 -0.81
C ILE A 168 3.18 -1.27 -0.60
N ILE A 169 4.12 -1.41 -1.53
CA ILE A 169 5.26 -2.35 -1.41
C ILE A 169 6.10 -2.04 -0.17
N ASP A 170 6.48 -0.78 0.05
CA ASP A 170 7.19 -0.32 1.25
C ASP A 170 6.35 -0.54 2.53
N GLY A 171 5.02 -0.49 2.42
CA GLY A 171 4.12 -0.89 3.49
C GLY A 171 4.25 -2.38 3.86
N VAL A 172 4.28 -3.25 2.85
CA VAL A 172 4.49 -4.70 3.03
C VAL A 172 5.83 -4.99 3.69
N ASP A 173 6.90 -4.35 3.22
CA ASP A 173 8.25 -4.58 3.75
C ASP A 173 8.32 -4.21 5.24
N LYS A 174 7.73 -3.08 5.64
CA LYS A 174 7.63 -2.69 7.06
C LYS A 174 6.78 -3.66 7.88
N TRP A 175 5.65 -4.10 7.33
CA TRP A 175 4.76 -5.04 7.99
C TRP A 175 5.42 -6.40 8.24
N LEU A 176 6.18 -6.93 7.27
CA LEU A 176 6.89 -8.21 7.40
C LEU A 176 7.92 -8.23 8.52
N ILE A 177 8.60 -7.09 8.75
CA ILE A 177 9.56 -6.93 9.83
C ILE A 177 8.88 -7.08 11.20
N GLN A 178 7.62 -6.65 11.33
CA GLN A 178 6.89 -6.60 12.60
C GLN A 178 6.11 -7.88 12.92
N LEU A 179 6.09 -8.87 12.02
CA LEU A 179 5.33 -10.10 12.27
C LEU A 179 5.87 -10.89 13.47
N ASN A 180 4.94 -11.39 14.29
CA ASN A 180 5.26 -12.36 15.34
C ASN A 180 5.29 -13.80 14.78
N THR A 181 5.62 -14.78 15.64
CA THR A 181 5.72 -16.19 15.24
C THR A 181 4.42 -16.74 14.67
N GLU A 182 3.29 -16.50 15.32
CA GLU A 182 1.98 -16.99 14.87
C GLU A 182 1.60 -16.43 13.48
N GLN A 183 1.79 -15.13 13.29
CA GLN A 183 1.54 -14.48 12.01
C GLN A 183 2.51 -14.97 10.92
N THR A 184 3.76 -15.27 11.29
CA THR A 184 4.74 -15.86 10.37
C THR A 184 4.29 -17.25 9.91
N GLU A 185 3.76 -18.08 10.81
CA GLU A 185 3.21 -19.39 10.43
C GLU A 185 2.00 -19.25 9.50
N ARG A 186 1.09 -18.29 9.76
CA ARG A 186 -0.03 -18.00 8.85
C ARG A 186 0.44 -17.51 7.49
N LEU A 187 1.52 -16.72 7.43
CA LEU A 187 2.12 -16.30 6.17
C LEU A 187 2.66 -17.50 5.37
N LYS A 188 3.15 -18.56 6.02
CA LYS A 188 3.63 -19.77 5.33
C LYS A 188 2.52 -20.55 4.63
N SER A 189 1.29 -20.49 5.13
CA SER A 189 0.12 -21.14 4.51
C SER A 189 -0.52 -20.30 3.41
N PHE A 190 0.06 -19.13 3.09
CA PHE A 190 -0.37 -18.34 1.96
C PHE A 190 -0.24 -19.14 0.65
N LEU A 191 -1.22 -18.95 -0.25
CA LEU A 191 -1.31 -19.67 -1.51
C LEU A 191 -0.02 -19.49 -2.32
N LYS A 192 0.59 -20.60 -2.70
CA LYS A 192 1.70 -20.61 -3.66
C LYS A 192 1.19 -21.07 -5.00
N VAL A 193 1.62 -20.38 -6.04
CA VAL A 193 1.49 -20.88 -7.41
C VAL A 193 2.71 -21.75 -7.66
N ASN A 194 2.51 -23.06 -7.62
CA ASN A 194 3.55 -24.03 -7.90
C ASN A 194 3.62 -24.28 -9.41
N ASP A 195 4.82 -24.48 -9.94
CA ASP A 195 4.95 -25.05 -11.27
C ASP A 195 4.69 -26.56 -11.25
N VAL A 196 4.49 -27.14 -12.44
CA VAL A 196 4.20 -28.57 -12.61
C VAL A 196 5.30 -29.46 -12.00
N PHE A 197 6.57 -29.04 -12.06
CA PHE A 197 7.67 -29.83 -11.53
C PHE A 197 7.71 -29.81 -10.02
N ASP A 198 7.37 -28.69 -9.39
CA ASP A 198 7.26 -28.60 -7.93
C ASP A 198 6.10 -29.45 -7.41
N PHE A 199 4.95 -29.45 -8.10
CA PHE A 199 3.83 -30.34 -7.77
C PHE A 199 4.20 -31.83 -7.85
N VAL A 200 4.96 -32.23 -8.89
CA VAL A 200 5.40 -33.62 -9.07
C VAL A 200 6.41 -34.07 -8.00
N LYS A 201 7.18 -33.14 -7.41
CA LYS A 201 8.10 -33.47 -6.30
C LYS A 201 7.38 -33.66 -4.98
N GLU A 202 6.28 -32.95 -4.74
CA GLU A 202 5.48 -33.08 -3.50
C GLU A 202 4.64 -34.37 -3.45
N THR A 203 4.42 -35.01 -4.59
CA THR A 203 3.59 -36.21 -4.74
C THR A 203 4.38 -37.53 -4.74
N LYS A 204 5.71 -37.45 -4.54
CA LYS A 204 6.62 -38.60 -4.36
C LYS A 204 7.10 -38.67 -2.93
#